data_AF-A0A7W1C0V0-F1
#
_entry.id   AF-A0A7W1C0V0-F1
#
_cell.length_a   1.000
_cell.length_b   1.000
_cell.length_c   1.000
_cell.angle_alpha   90.00
_cell.angle_beta   90.00
_cell.angle_gamma   90.00
#
_symmetry.space_group_name_H-M   'P 1'
#
loop_
_entity.id
_entity.type
_entity.pdbx_description
1 polymer ?
#
loop_
_entity_poly.entity_id
_entity_poly.type
_entity_poly.pdbx_seq_one_letter_code
_entity_poly.pdbx_strand_id
1 'polypeptide(L)' 'MPNPTHLGETAGIDLRANIFNLFNTLNLEPFWFNSDPTRINSVEFGLAQRALSGRVVEFQAWFNF' A
#
# COMPACT_ATOMS: atom_id res chain seq x y z
N MET A 1 46.37 15.73 19.42
CA MET A 1 44.92 15.55 19.68
C MET A 1 44.37 14.69 18.56
N PRO A 2 43.92 13.44 18.79
CA PRO A 2 43.30 12.65 17.74
C PRO A 2 41.77 12.81 17.80
N ASN A 3 41.20 13.32 16.71
CA ASN A 3 39.77 13.48 16.51
C ASN A 3 39.23 12.28 15.70
N PRO A 4 38.37 11.40 16.24
CA PRO A 4 37.79 10.30 15.50
C PRO A 4 36.43 10.73 14.90
N THR A 5 36.40 11.75 14.05
CA THR A 5 35.23 12.04 13.22
C THR A 5 35.53 11.64 11.78
N HIS A 6 35.52 10.32 11.54
CA HIS A 6 35.50 9.73 10.20
C HIS A 6 34.13 9.08 9.89
N LEU A 7 33.10 9.44 10.65
CA LEU A 7 31.70 9.16 10.35
C LEU A 7 31.06 10.51 10.05
N GLY A 8 30.74 10.73 8.78
CA GLY A 8 30.28 12.01 8.25
C GLY A 8 29.12 12.60 9.07
N GLU A 9 29.10 13.92 9.19
CA GLU A 9 28.11 14.72 9.93
C GLU A 9 26.65 14.60 9.41
N THR A 10 26.31 13.58 8.61
CA THR A 10 24.97 13.41 8.00
C THR A 10 24.54 11.94 7.86
N ALA A 11 25.26 10.98 8.46
CA ALA A 11 24.79 9.59 8.51
C ALA A 11 23.52 9.48 9.37
N GLY A 12 22.44 8.90 8.83
CA GLY A 12 21.13 8.88 9.48
C GLY A 12 20.28 7.68 9.07
N ILE A 13 19.38 7.28 9.97
CA ILE A 13 18.40 6.21 9.74
C ILE A 13 17.00 6.79 9.98
N ASP A 14 16.16 6.76 8.95
CA ASP A 14 14.75 7.13 9.05
C ASP A 14 13.86 5.89 9.04
N LEU A 15 13.05 5.72 10.09
CA LEU A 15 12.07 4.65 10.19
C LEU A 15 10.67 5.22 9.97
N ARG A 16 9.87 4.56 9.12
CA ARG A 16 8.48 4.95 8.83
C ARG A 16 7.55 3.76 8.92
N ALA A 17 6.36 3.98 9.44
CA ALA A 17 5.29 2.98 9.49
C ALA A 17 4.02 3.58 8.87
N ASN A 18 3.45 2.88 7.88
CA ASN A 18 2.20 3.26 7.22
C ASN A 18 1.13 2.21 7.51
N ILE A 19 -0.09 2.66 7.81
CA ILE A 19 -1.23 1.76 8.01
C ILE A 19 -2.34 2.17 7.05
N PHE A 20 -2.70 1.26 6.15
CA PHE A 20 -3.79 1.44 5.19
C PHE A 20 -4.98 0.57 5.60
N ASN A 21 -6.20 1.10 5.44
CA ASN A 21 -7.45 0.43 5.82
C ASN A 21 -7.44 -0.02 7.31
N LEU A 22 -7.24 0.93 8.23
CA LEU A 22 -7.08 0.69 9.68
C LEU A 22 -8.20 -0.17 10.30
N PHE A 23 -9.44 0.09 9.88
CA PHE A 23 -10.64 -0.61 10.38
C PHE A 23 -10.97 -1.89 9.60
N ASN A 24 -10.18 -2.25 8.58
CA ASN A 24 -10.42 -3.39 7.71
C ASN A 24 -11.83 -3.37 7.07
N THR A 25 -12.26 -2.20 6.62
CA THR A 25 -13.53 -2.04 5.90
C THR A 25 -13.42 -2.69 4.53
N LEU A 26 -14.37 -3.57 4.22
CA LEU A 26 -14.49 -4.18 2.89
C LEU A 26 -15.06 -3.16 1.92
N ASN A 27 -14.27 -2.79 0.91
CA ASN A 27 -14.72 -1.94 -0.19
C ASN A 27 -14.68 -2.77 -1.48
N LEU A 28 -15.77 -2.77 -2.25
CA LEU A 28 -15.84 -3.53 -3.50
C LEU A 28 -15.07 -2.81 -4.61
N GLU A 29 -14.43 -3.57 -5.51
CA GLU A 29 -13.74 -2.99 -6.66
C GLU A 29 -14.78 -2.42 -7.64
N PRO A 30 -14.57 -1.20 -8.21
CA PRO A 30 -15.44 -0.67 -9.24
C PRO A 30 -15.52 -1.59 -10.47
N PHE A 31 -16.65 -1.55 -11.16
CA PHE A 31 -16.81 -2.33 -12.39
C PHE A 31 -16.04 -1.66 -13.53
N TRP A 32 -15.11 -2.39 -14.12
CA TRP A 32 -14.36 -1.94 -15.28
C TRP A 32 -15.21 -1.99 -16.55
N PHE A 33 -14.93 -1.09 -17.49
CA PHE A 33 -15.60 -1.12 -18.79
C PHE A 33 -15.33 -2.45 -19.52
N ASN A 34 -16.37 -3.00 -20.15
CA ASN A 34 -16.31 -4.28 -20.87
C ASN A 34 -15.84 -5.46 -20.00
N SER A 35 -16.19 -5.46 -18.71
CA SER A 35 -16.04 -6.61 -17.81
C SER A 35 -17.36 -7.36 -17.63
N ASP A 36 -17.31 -8.60 -17.18
CA ASP A 36 -18.51 -9.44 -17.00
C ASP A 36 -19.62 -8.79 -16.14
N PRO A 37 -19.31 -8.08 -15.04
CA PRO A 37 -20.32 -7.34 -14.26
C PRO A 37 -21.05 -6.23 -15.04
N THR A 38 -20.51 -5.79 -16.18
CA THR A 38 -21.09 -4.73 -17.01
C THR A 38 -21.81 -5.26 -18.26
N ARG A 39 -21.72 -6.56 -18.56
CA ARG A 39 -22.33 -7.18 -19.74
C ARG A 39 -23.71 -7.71 -19.39
N ILE A 40 -24.76 -7.14 -20.00
CA ILE A 40 -26.17 -7.48 -19.70
C ILE A 40 -26.53 -8.96 -19.94
N ASN A 41 -25.76 -9.66 -20.76
CA ASN A 41 -25.94 -11.08 -21.07
C ASN A 41 -25.07 -12.01 -20.21
N SER A 42 -24.28 -11.48 -19.28
CA SER A 42 -23.48 -12.26 -18.33
C SER A 42 -24.33 -12.71 -17.15
N VAL A 43 -24.06 -13.89 -16.60
CA VAL A 43 -24.73 -14.36 -15.37
C VAL A 43 -24.25 -13.59 -14.13
N GLU A 44 -23.09 -12.92 -14.24
CA GLU A 44 -22.45 -12.09 -13.24
C GLU A 44 -22.83 -10.60 -13.34
N PHE A 45 -23.79 -10.25 -14.19
CA PHE A 45 -24.20 -8.86 -14.38
C PHE A 45 -24.61 -8.21 -13.06
N GLY A 46 -24.01 -7.06 -12.74
CA GLY A 46 -24.26 -6.32 -11.50
C GLY A 46 -23.60 -6.91 -10.25
N LEU A 47 -22.86 -8.02 -10.35
CA LEU A 47 -22.20 -8.64 -9.21
C LEU A 47 -20.74 -8.19 -9.10
N ALA A 48 -20.33 -7.76 -7.90
CA ALA A 48 -18.94 -7.47 -7.62
C ALA A 48 -18.11 -8.76 -7.58
N GLN A 49 -17.15 -8.87 -8.50
CA GLN A 49 -16.27 -10.03 -8.59
C GLN A 49 -15.06 -9.93 -7.67
N ARG A 50 -14.70 -8.72 -7.21
CA ARG A 50 -13.48 -8.44 -6.47
C ARG A 50 -13.70 -7.34 -5.43
N ALA A 51 -12.82 -7.30 -4.45
CA ALA A 51 -12.76 -6.26 -3.43
C ALA A 51 -11.39 -5.57 -3.46
N LEU A 52 -11.36 -4.32 -2.99
CA LEU A 52 -10.13 -3.58 -2.77
C LEU A 52 -9.33 -4.20 -1.61
N SER A 53 -8.05 -3.85 -1.53
CA SER A 53 -7.13 -4.39 -0.52
C SER A 53 -7.67 -4.26 0.91
N GLY A 54 -7.46 -5.31 1.70
CA GLY A 54 -7.70 -5.30 3.13
C GLY A 54 -6.73 -4.40 3.90
N ARG A 55 -6.68 -4.56 5.22
CA ARG A 55 -5.72 -3.84 6.08
C ARG A 55 -4.28 -4.22 5.75
N VAL A 56 -3.45 -3.20 5.50
CA VAL A 56 -2.01 -3.35 5.24
C VAL A 56 -1.23 -2.52 6.24
N VAL A 57 -0.21 -3.12 6.84
CA VAL A 57 0.78 -2.44 7.68
C VAL A 57 2.12 -2.55 6.97
N GLU A 58 2.73 -1.41 6.69
CA GLU A 58 4.01 -1.31 5.97
C GLU A 58 5.04 -0.64 6.88
N PHE A 59 6.24 -1.22 6.92
CA PHE A 59 7.40 -0.64 7.60
C PHE A 59 8.49 -0.36 6.58
N GLN A 60 9.08 0.82 6.65
CA GLN A 60 10.16 1.26 5.79
C GLN A 60 11.33 1.78 6.63
N ALA A 61 12.54 1.44 6.22
CA ALA A 61 13.77 1.96 6.81
C ALA A 61 14.63 2.56 5.69
N TRP A 62 15.02 3.82 5.85
CA TRP A 62 15.87 4.54 4.91
C TRP A 62 17.22 4.79 5.58
N PHE A 63 18.29 4.35 4.93
CA PHE A 63 19.66 4.53 5.40
C PHE A 63 20.33 5.57 4.52
N ASN A 64 20.78 6.68 5.12
CA ASN A 64 21.58 7.70 4.46
C ASN A 64 23.01 7.63 5.00
N PHE A 65 23.98 7.54 4.10
CA PHE A 65 25.40 7.41 4.41
C PHE A 65 26.24 8.37 3.57
#